data_AF-A0A183LSL8-F1
#
_entry.id   AF-A0A183LSL8-F1
#
_cell.length_a   1.000
_cell.length_b   1.000
_cell.length_c   1.000
_cell.angle_alpha   90.00
_cell.angle_beta   90.00
_cell.angle_gamma   90.00
#
_symmetry.space_group_name_H-M   'P 1'
#
loop_
_entity.id
_entity.type
_entity.pdbx_description
1 polymer ?
#
loop_
_entity_poly.entity_id
_entity_poly.type
_entity_poly.pdbx_seq_one_letter_code
_entity_poly.pdbx_strand_id
1 'polypeptide(L)'
;MGETKDQSYFLKDLKPNMKRVSCVFIVLELGPITRTKDGNEVRTAKVADRTGTINISVWNENSSLIAPCDVLQLVQGNTTVRGGCLNLNVGRYGQLMKIGEFCFPFVESPDFSAYNDEWLGKSVSTIILFG
;
A
#
# COMPACT_ATOMS: atom_id res chain seq x y z
N MET A 1 17.36 20.06 -15.05
CA MET A 1 16.03 19.47 -14.79
C MET A 1 16.24 17.97 -14.78
N GLY A 2 16.43 17.36 -13.61
CA GLY A 2 16.85 15.97 -13.50
C GLY A 2 15.66 15.05 -13.71
N GLU A 3 15.66 14.27 -14.78
CA GLU A 3 14.79 13.10 -14.93
C GLU A 3 15.11 12.15 -13.77
N THR A 4 14.28 12.18 -12.73
CA THR A 4 14.38 11.20 -11.66
C THR A 4 13.81 9.93 -12.27
N LYS A 5 14.65 8.96 -12.62
CA LYS A 5 14.17 7.61 -12.97
C LYS A 5 13.31 7.14 -11.80
N ASP A 6 11.99 7.12 -11.97
CA ASP A 6 11.07 6.61 -10.97
C ASP A 6 11.37 5.12 -10.82
N GLN A 7 12.18 4.79 -9.82
CA GLN A 7 12.52 3.42 -9.49
C GLN A 7 11.22 2.73 -9.06
N SER A 8 10.81 1.73 -9.84
CA SER A 8 9.70 0.85 -9.47
C SER A 8 10.18 -0.19 -8.46
N TYR A 9 9.45 -0.35 -7.37
CA TYR A 9 9.70 -1.31 -6.31
C TYR A 9 8.82 -2.55 -6.50
N PHE A 10 9.36 -3.73 -6.15
CA PHE A 10 8.52 -4.90 -5.89
C PHE A 10 7.92 -4.83 -4.49
N LEU A 11 6.83 -5.55 -4.28
CA LEU A 11 6.16 -5.57 -2.98
C LEU A 11 7.07 -6.07 -1.86
N LYS A 12 7.95 -7.04 -2.14
CA LYS A 12 8.95 -7.55 -1.18
C LYS A 12 9.97 -6.51 -0.70
N ASP A 13 10.20 -5.45 -1.48
CA ASP A 13 11.21 -4.44 -1.18
C ASP A 13 10.65 -3.34 -0.26
N LEU A 14 9.34 -3.37 -0.01
CA LEU A 14 8.65 -2.40 0.83
C LEU A 14 8.98 -2.61 2.30
N LYS A 15 9.24 -1.49 2.98
CA LYS A 15 9.58 -1.42 4.40
C LYS A 15 8.71 -0.36 5.07
N PRO A 16 8.57 -0.38 6.41
CA PRO A 16 7.88 0.68 7.14
C PRO A 16 8.38 2.09 6.79
N ASN A 17 7.45 3.04 6.69
CA ASN A 17 7.70 4.48 6.57
C ASN A 17 8.46 4.94 5.30
N MET A 18 8.42 4.15 4.22
CA MET A 18 8.93 4.58 2.92
C MET A 18 8.02 5.64 2.29
N LYS A 19 8.62 6.59 1.58
CA LYS A 19 7.94 7.67 0.87
C LYS A 19 8.33 7.63 -0.61
N ARG A 20 7.46 8.15 -1.48
CA ARG A 20 7.67 8.20 -2.94
C ARG A 20 7.90 6.81 -3.54
N VAL A 21 7.12 5.83 -3.07
CA VAL A 21 7.16 4.47 -3.58
C VAL A 21 6.32 4.40 -4.85
N SER A 22 6.91 3.86 -5.92
CA SER A 22 6.19 3.53 -7.13
C SER A 22 6.23 2.02 -7.34
N CYS A 23 5.10 1.39 -7.66
CA CYS A 23 5.01 -0.06 -7.85
C CYS A 23 3.83 -0.41 -8.77
N VAL A 24 3.86 -1.62 -9.33
CA VAL A 24 2.80 -2.16 -10.19
C VAL A 24 2.33 -3.48 -9.59
N PHE A 25 1.03 -3.65 -9.49
CA PHE A 25 0.41 -4.81 -8.85
C PHE A 25 -0.96 -5.10 -9.46
N ILE A 26 -1.44 -6.33 -9.25
CA ILE A 26 -2.83 -6.72 -9.54
C ILE A 26 -3.67 -6.68 -8.26
N VAL A 27 -4.92 -6.27 -8.37
CA VAL A 27 -5.90 -6.32 -7.28
C VAL A 27 -6.47 -7.73 -7.16
N LEU A 28 -6.34 -8.34 -5.99
CA LEU A 28 -6.91 -9.66 -5.70
C LEU A 28 -8.30 -9.52 -5.07
N GLU A 29 -8.39 -8.77 -3.99
CA GLU A 29 -9.60 -8.69 -3.16
C GLU A 29 -9.86 -7.26 -2.70
N LEU A 30 -11.13 -6.88 -2.61
CA LEU A 30 -11.58 -5.61 -2.07
C LEU A 30 -12.26 -5.83 -0.72
N GLY A 31 -11.75 -5.17 0.31
CA GLY A 31 -12.40 -5.07 1.60
C GLY A 31 -13.59 -4.11 1.62
N PRO A 32 -14.30 -4.01 2.76
CA PRO A 32 -15.41 -3.09 2.91
C PRO A 32 -14.95 -1.62 2.85
N ILE A 33 -15.82 -0.73 2.36
CA ILE A 33 -15.62 0.71 2.49
C ILE A 33 -15.95 1.10 3.92
N THR A 34 -15.03 1.81 4.55
CA THR A 34 -15.22 2.41 5.88
C THR A 34 -15.18 3.92 5.74
N ARG A 35 -16.05 4.63 6.45
CA ARG A 35 -16.01 6.09 6.52
C ARG A 35 -15.29 6.52 7.79
N THR A 36 -14.29 7.38 7.68
CA THR A 36 -13.59 7.94 8.84
C THR A 36 -14.44 9.00 9.52
N LYS A 37 -14.05 9.38 10.75
CA LYS A 37 -14.73 10.44 11.52
C LYS A 37 -14.77 11.77 10.78
N ASP A 38 -13.76 12.03 9.95
CA ASP A 38 -13.64 13.25 9.13
C ASP A 38 -14.46 13.19 7.83
N GLY A 39 -15.24 12.12 7.62
CA GLY A 39 -16.09 11.93 6.45
C GLY A 39 -15.41 11.32 5.23
N ASN A 40 -14.10 11.04 5.29
CA ASN A 40 -13.36 10.42 4.18
C ASN A 40 -13.70 8.93 4.07
N GLU A 41 -13.80 8.43 2.84
CA GLU A 41 -13.99 7.00 2.59
C GLU A 41 -12.64 6.32 2.40
N VAL A 42 -12.48 5.15 3.00
CA VAL A 42 -11.28 4.34 2.86
C VAL A 42 -11.66 2.87 2.69
N ARG A 43 -10.98 2.21 1.75
CA ARG A 43 -11.11 0.79 1.49
C ARG A 43 -9.74 0.15 1.57
N THR A 44 -9.63 -0.97 2.27
CA THR A 44 -8.44 -1.82 2.21
C THR A 44 -8.62 -2.82 1.08
N ALA A 45 -7.61 -3.00 0.24
CA ALA A 45 -7.57 -4.00 -0.81
C ALA A 45 -6.33 -4.88 -0.65
N LYS A 46 -6.45 -6.16 -1.00
CA LYS A 46 -5.30 -7.06 -1.12
C LYS A 46 -4.78 -7.00 -2.55
N VAL A 47 -3.50 -6.71 -2.71
CA VAL A 47 -2.84 -6.62 -4.02
C VAL A 47 -1.62 -7.52 -4.07
N ALA A 48 -1.21 -7.91 -5.28
CA ALA A 48 -0.13 -8.86 -5.47
C ALA A 48 0.78 -8.51 -6.65
N ASP A 49 2.02 -8.97 -6.57
CA ASP A 49 2.96 -9.04 -7.67
C ASP A 49 3.67 -10.39 -7.68
N ARG A 50 4.65 -10.56 -8.56
CA ARG A 50 5.46 -11.80 -8.66
C ARG A 50 6.26 -12.15 -7.40
N THR A 51 6.25 -11.29 -6.38
CA THR A 51 7.05 -11.44 -5.15
C THR A 51 6.21 -11.73 -3.91
N GLY A 52 4.90 -11.46 -3.92
CA GLY A 52 4.01 -11.72 -2.79
C GLY A 52 2.79 -10.79 -2.81
N THR A 53 2.15 -10.66 -1.65
CA THR A 53 0.97 -9.81 -1.46
C THR A 53 1.18 -8.73 -0.43
N ILE A 54 0.41 -7.65 -0.51
CA ILE A 54 0.34 -6.64 0.54
C ILE A 54 -1.07 -6.03 0.58
N ASN A 55 -1.47 -5.53 1.75
CA ASN A 55 -2.64 -4.68 1.88
C ASN A 55 -2.33 -3.23 1.46
N ILE A 56 -3.22 -2.65 0.65
CA ILE A 56 -3.21 -1.23 0.27
C ILE A 56 -4.47 -0.53 0.79
N SER A 57 -4.31 0.67 1.36
CA SER A 57 -5.42 1.57 1.70
C SER A 57 -5.66 2.57 0.57
N VAL A 58 -6.86 2.54 0.00
CA VAL A 58 -7.30 3.41 -1.08
C VAL A 58 -8.40 4.33 -0.57
N TRP A 59 -8.24 5.63 -0.84
CA TRP A 59 -9.05 6.69 -0.23
C TRP A 59 -9.97 7.37 -1.25
N ASN A 60 -11.13 7.83 -0.77
CA ASN A 60 -12.09 8.68 -1.48
C ASN A 60 -12.49 8.11 -2.84
N GLU A 61 -12.50 8.93 -3.89
CA GLU A 61 -12.94 8.56 -5.25
C GLU A 61 -12.22 7.33 -5.77
N ASN A 62 -10.91 7.19 -5.50
CA ASN A 62 -10.12 6.03 -5.93
C ASN A 62 -10.64 4.72 -5.32
N SER A 63 -11.26 4.76 -4.13
CA SER A 63 -11.77 3.55 -3.46
C SER A 63 -12.92 2.88 -4.23
N SER A 64 -13.66 3.67 -5.01
CA SER A 64 -14.78 3.22 -5.84
C SER A 64 -14.37 2.87 -7.28
N LEU A 65 -13.17 3.30 -7.71
CA LEU A 65 -12.68 3.11 -9.09
C LEU A 65 -11.85 1.85 -9.29
N ILE A 66 -11.48 1.15 -8.21
CA ILE A 66 -10.72 -0.10 -8.26
C ILE A 66 -11.66 -1.32 -8.28
N ALA A 67 -11.31 -2.33 -9.07
CA ALA A 67 -11.98 -3.62 -9.12
C ALA A 67 -10.98 -4.78 -8.96
N PRO A 68 -11.42 -5.97 -8.50
CA PRO A 68 -10.60 -7.18 -8.60
C PRO A 68 -10.15 -7.42 -10.04
N CYS A 69 -8.96 -8.01 -10.20
CA CYS A 69 -8.28 -8.26 -11.48
C CYS A 69 -7.76 -7.01 -12.21
N ASP A 70 -7.93 -5.80 -11.68
CA ASP A 70 -7.27 -4.60 -12.23
C ASP A 70 -5.77 -4.65 -12.01
N VAL A 71 -5.00 -4.26 -13.03
CA VAL A 71 -3.56 -4.02 -12.93
C VAL A 71 -3.34 -2.53 -12.76
N LEU A 72 -2.82 -2.14 -11.60
CA LEU A 72 -2.68 -0.75 -11.20
C LEU A 72 -1.20 -0.38 -11.06
N GLN A 73 -0.86 0.81 -11.53
CA GLN A 73 0.40 1.47 -11.23
C GLN A 73 0.16 2.53 -10.15
N LEU A 74 0.82 2.35 -9.01
CA LEU A 74 0.93 3.38 -7.98
C LEU A 74 2.19 4.19 -8.23
N VAL A 75 2.05 5.52 -8.23
CA VAL A 75 3.15 6.48 -8.29
C VAL A 75 3.12 7.36 -7.05
N GLN A 76 4.27 7.62 -6.46
CA GLN A 76 4.41 8.45 -5.24
C GLN A 76 3.54 8.00 -4.05
N GLY A 77 3.37 6.68 -3.90
CA GLY A 77 2.80 6.06 -2.72
C GLY A 77 3.68 6.20 -1.47
N ASN A 78 3.15 5.74 -0.35
CA ASN A 78 3.90 5.61 0.90
C ASN A 78 3.54 4.33 1.63
N THR A 79 4.37 3.91 2.58
CA THR A 79 4.09 2.77 3.44
C THR A 79 3.96 3.21 4.90
N THR A 80 3.05 2.59 5.62
CA THR A 80 2.82 2.83 7.06
C THR A 80 2.65 1.51 7.77
N VAL A 81 2.99 1.46 9.06
CA VAL A 81 2.62 0.33 9.92
C VAL A 81 1.41 0.72 10.76
N ARG A 82 0.40 -0.14 10.80
CA ARG A 82 -0.76 0.01 11.70
C ARG A 82 -1.02 -1.31 12.39
N GLY A 83 -0.98 -1.31 13.74
CA GLY A 83 -1.21 -2.52 14.54
C GLY A 83 -0.24 -3.68 14.23
N GLY A 84 1.02 -3.37 13.92
CA GLY A 84 2.02 -4.39 13.58
C GLY A 84 1.97 -4.86 12.11
N CYS A 85 1.06 -4.35 11.29
CA CYS A 85 0.93 -4.74 9.88
C CYS A 85 1.43 -3.62 8.95
N LEU A 86 2.25 -3.95 7.96
CA LEU A 86 2.66 -3.03 6.91
C LEU A 86 1.48 -2.80 5.94
N ASN A 87 1.27 -1.55 5.56
CA ASN A 87 0.20 -1.13 4.67
C ASN A 87 0.76 -0.14 3.65
N LEU A 88 0.45 -0.38 2.38
CA LEU A 88 0.73 0.54 1.28
C LEU A 88 -0.40 1.57 1.18
N ASN A 89 -0.10 2.84 0.96
CA ASN A 89 -1.14 3.86 0.80
C ASN A 89 -0.92 4.65 -0.48
N VAL A 90 -2.03 5.04 -1.10
CA VAL A 90 -2.03 6.12 -2.08
C VAL A 90 -1.68 7.41 -1.34
N GLY A 91 -0.52 7.99 -1.62
CA GLY A 91 -0.07 9.22 -0.96
C GLY A 91 -0.95 10.42 -1.31
N ARG A 92 -0.84 11.51 -0.55
CA ARG A 92 -1.57 12.77 -0.82
C ARG A 92 -1.39 13.30 -2.25
N TYR A 93 -0.19 13.12 -2.80
CA TYR A 93 0.17 13.46 -4.18
C TYR A 93 0.39 12.21 -5.04
N GLY A 94 0.04 11.04 -4.49
CA GLY A 94 0.18 9.77 -5.19
C GLY A 94 -0.91 9.62 -6.24
N GLN A 95 -0.58 8.90 -7.30
CA GLN A 95 -1.50 8.59 -8.38
C GLN A 95 -1.67 7.08 -8.46
N LEU A 96 -2.91 6.65 -8.66
CA LEU A 96 -3.25 5.25 -8.89
C LEU A 96 -3.88 5.16 -10.27
N MET A 97 -3.19 4.51 -11.20
CA MET A 97 -3.59 4.45 -12.62
C MET A 97 -3.85 3.00 -13.00
N LYS A 98 -5.00 2.73 -13.63
CA LYS A 98 -5.23 1.43 -14.26
C LYS A 98 -4.42 1.36 -15.56
N ILE A 99 -3.57 0.35 -15.66
CA ILE A 99 -2.70 0.11 -16.81
C ILE A 99 -3.03 -1.19 -17.55
N GLY A 100 -3.92 -2.01 -16.99
CA GLY A 100 -4.35 -3.28 -17.58
C GLY A 100 -5.33 -4.04 -16.68
N GLU A 101 -5.62 -5.28 -17.04
CA GLU A 101 -6.51 -6.18 -16.31
C GLU A 101 -6.19 -7.65 -16.66
N PHE A 102 -6.50 -8.58 -15.74
CA PHE A 102 -6.39 -10.05 -15.83
C PHE A 102 -5.00 -10.66 -16.06
N CYS A 103 -4.22 -10.09 -16.98
CA CYS A 103 -2.94 -10.63 -17.44
C CYS A 103 -1.77 -9.96 -16.71
N PHE A 104 -1.51 -10.35 -15.46
CA PHE A 104 -0.36 -9.89 -14.69
C PHE A 104 0.24 -11.03 -13.86
N PRO A 105 1.55 -11.32 -13.93
CA PRO A 105 2.16 -12.37 -13.13
C PRO A 105 2.17 -12.00 -11.64
N PHE A 106 1.58 -12.85 -10.80
CA PHE A 106 1.57 -12.67 -9.35
C PHE A 106 1.72 -13.99 -8.58
N VAL A 107 2.07 -13.89 -7.31
CA VAL A 107 2.02 -14.98 -6.33
C VAL A 107 1.26 -14.51 -5.09
N GLU A 108 0.53 -15.41 -4.44
CA GLU A 108 -0.30 -15.07 -3.26
C GLU A 108 0.44 -15.19 -1.92
N SER A 109 1.72 -15.61 -1.94
CA SER A 109 2.56 -15.80 -0.77
C SER A 109 4.01 -15.41 -1.06
N PRO A 110 4.72 -14.79 -0.10
CA PRO A 110 4.28 -14.42 1.25
C PRO A 110 3.38 -13.18 1.29
N ASP A 111 2.67 -12.99 2.41
CA ASP A 111 1.93 -11.76 2.72
C ASP A 111 2.81 -10.78 3.51
N PHE A 112 3.24 -9.69 2.86
CA PHE A 112 4.06 -8.64 3.46
C PHE A 112 3.31 -7.73 4.42
N SER A 113 1.97 -7.80 4.44
CA SER A 113 1.13 -7.12 5.41
C SER A 113 0.75 -7.98 6.61
N ALA A 114 1.23 -9.22 6.68
CA ALA A 114 1.10 -10.06 7.85
C ALA A 114 1.66 -9.36 9.09
N TYR A 115 1.05 -9.65 10.23
CA TYR A 115 1.44 -9.08 11.51
C TYR A 115 2.90 -9.39 11.85
N ASN A 116 3.63 -8.36 12.29
CA ASN A 116 5.02 -8.46 12.72
C ASN A 116 5.24 -7.68 14.02
N ASP A 117 5.62 -8.39 15.09
CA ASP A 117 5.91 -7.83 16.41
C ASP A 117 7.02 -6.76 16.39
N GLU A 118 8.01 -6.90 15.51
CA GLU A 118 9.12 -5.94 15.40
C GLU A 118 8.64 -4.57 14.90
N TRP A 119 7.52 -4.53 14.17
CA TRP A 119 6.97 -3.29 13.63
C TRP A 119 6.12 -2.53 14.66
N LEU A 120 5.67 -3.17 15.74
CA LEU A 120 5.02 -2.48 16.87
C LEU A 120 6.00 -1.54 17.59
N GLY A 121 7.21 -2.02 17.88
CA GLY A 121 8.19 -1.30 18.69
C GLY A 121 8.73 -0.02 18.04
N LYS A 122 8.68 0.10 16.71
CA LYS A 122 9.16 1.28 15.97
C LYS A 122 8.15 2.42 15.89
N SER A 123 6.91 2.21 16.36
CA SER A 123 5.87 3.24 16.36
C SER A 123 5.77 4.02 17.68
N VAL A 124 6.53 3.64 18.71
CA VAL A 124 6.46 4.20 20.09
C VAL A 124 7.76 4.93 20.50
N SER A 125 8.57 5.42 19.56
CA SER A 125 9.75 6.24 19.89
C SER A 125 9.39 7.72 20.04
N THR A 126 8.47 8.06 20.94
CA THR A 126 8.32 9.40 21.52
C THR A 126 7.56 9.22 22.84
N ILE A 127 8.11 9.76 23.94
CA ILE A 127 7.71 9.57 25.35
C ILE A 127 8.22 8.19 25.83
N ILE A 128 9.27 8.07 26.66
CA ILE A 128 9.40 8.55 28.04
C ILE A 128 10.89 8.86 28.35
N LEU A 129 11.22 10.10 28.71
CA LEU A 129 12.36 10.40 29.59
C LEU A 129 11.76 11.03 30.84
N PHE A 130 11.53 10.21 31.88
CA PHE A 130 11.49 10.68 33.24
C PHE A 130 12.90 10.46 33.81
N GLY A 131 13.57 11.57 34.12
CA GLY A 131 14.82 11.66 34.85
C GLY A 131 14.86 13.04 35.50
#